data_AF-A0A377ZWF9-F1
#
_entry.id   AF-A0A377ZWF9-F1
#
_cell.length_a   1.000
_cell.length_b   1.000
_cell.length_c   1.000
_cell.angle_alpha   90.00
_cell.angle_beta   90.00
_cell.angle_gamma   90.00
#
_symmetry.space_group_name_H-M   'P 1'
#
loop_
_entity.id
_entity.type
_entity.pdbx_description
1 polymer ?
#
loop_
_entity_poly.entity_id
_entity_poly.type
_entity_poly.pdbx_seq_one_letter_code
_entity_poly.pdbx_strand_id
1 'polypeptide(L)'
;MSQSKPTVNPPLWLLAELTYRCPLQCPYCSNPLDFARQDKELTTEQWIEVFRQARVMGSVQLGFSGGEPLTRKDLPELIRAARDLGFYTNLITSGIGLTESKNWTPSARPGWTISRLASRPAMKCSTPRWPATKKPSSRSWPWPKP
;
A
#
# COMPACT_ATOMS: atom_id res chain seq x y z
N MET A 1 0.73 29.22 -34.58
CA MET A 1 1.51 28.89 -33.36
C MET A 1 1.31 27.41 -33.08
N SER A 2 2.31 26.58 -33.36
CA SER A 2 2.24 25.13 -33.13
C SER A 2 2.45 24.87 -31.63
N GLN A 3 1.44 24.40 -30.92
CA GLN A 3 1.58 24.00 -29.53
C GLN A 3 2.34 22.67 -29.49
N SER A 4 3.55 22.67 -28.94
CA SER A 4 4.30 21.45 -28.67
C SER A 4 3.54 20.61 -27.63
N LYS A 5 3.33 19.34 -27.93
CA LYS A 5 2.74 18.38 -26.99
C LYS A 5 3.61 18.33 -25.73
N PRO A 6 3.06 18.45 -24.52
CA PRO A 6 3.85 18.34 -23.30
C PRO A 6 4.51 16.96 -23.26
N THR A 7 5.83 16.95 -23.09
CA THR A 7 6.62 15.72 -22.91
C THR A 7 6.36 15.20 -21.50
N VAL A 8 5.69 14.06 -21.38
CA VAL A 8 5.45 13.41 -20.09
C VAL A 8 6.74 12.75 -19.64
N ASN A 9 7.26 13.16 -18.49
CA ASN A 9 8.42 12.50 -17.87
C ASN A 9 8.05 11.09 -17.42
N PRO A 10 8.99 10.13 -17.48
CA PRO A 10 8.74 8.77 -17.02
C PRO A 10 8.32 8.79 -15.53
N PRO A 11 7.35 7.95 -15.13
CA PRO A 11 6.99 7.81 -13.73
C PRO A 11 8.20 7.32 -12.93
N LEU A 12 8.45 7.91 -11.76
CA LEU A 12 9.56 7.51 -10.89
C LEU A 12 9.17 6.33 -9.98
N TRP A 13 7.90 6.31 -9.53
CA TRP A 13 7.43 5.42 -8.47
C TRP A 13 6.13 4.72 -8.87
N LEU A 14 6.09 3.40 -8.66
CA LEU A 14 4.88 2.59 -8.72
C LEU A 14 4.42 2.25 -7.30
N LEU A 15 3.19 2.62 -6.94
CA LEU A 15 2.53 2.15 -5.72
C LEU A 15 1.58 0.99 -6.09
N ALA A 16 1.90 -0.21 -5.63
CA ALA A 16 1.14 -1.43 -5.90
C ALA A 16 0.22 -1.75 -4.71
N GLU A 17 -1.08 -1.46 -4.85
CA GLU A 17 -2.11 -1.83 -3.89
C GLU A 17 -2.55 -3.29 -4.12
N LEU A 18 -1.86 -4.23 -3.46
CA LEU A 18 -1.93 -5.65 -3.79
C LEU A 18 -3.25 -6.34 -3.41
N THR A 19 -3.91 -5.81 -2.39
CA THR A 19 -5.14 -6.35 -1.80
C THR A 19 -5.83 -5.23 -1.01
N TYR A 20 -7.15 -5.29 -0.87
CA TYR A 20 -7.88 -4.43 0.08
C TYR A 20 -8.17 -5.12 1.41
N ARG A 21 -7.80 -6.39 1.56
CA ARG A 21 -7.94 -7.13 2.82
C ARG A 21 -6.97 -6.57 3.84
N CYS A 22 -7.48 -6.19 5.02
CA CYS A 22 -6.69 -5.70 6.13
C CYS A 22 -7.28 -6.20 7.46
N PRO A 23 -6.46 -6.72 8.38
CA PRO A 23 -6.93 -7.08 9.72
C PRO A 23 -7.25 -5.84 10.58
N LEU A 24 -6.93 -4.64 10.10
CA LEU A 24 -7.17 -3.37 10.78
C LEU A 24 -8.27 -2.57 10.06
N GLN A 25 -9.01 -1.77 10.83
CA GLN A 25 -10.08 -0.89 10.31
C GLN A 25 -9.82 0.55 10.76
N CYS A 26 -8.65 1.08 10.39
CA CYS A 26 -8.19 2.38 10.84
C CYS A 26 -9.19 3.49 10.44
N PRO A 27 -9.57 4.39 11.35
CA PRO A 27 -10.57 5.45 11.07
C PRO A 27 -10.06 6.50 10.07
N TYR A 28 -8.76 6.53 9.82
CA TYR A 28 -8.09 7.42 8.87
C TYR A 28 -7.70 6.70 7.57
N CYS A 29 -8.12 5.44 7.38
CA CYS A 29 -7.74 4.66 6.20
C CYS A 29 -8.37 5.26 4.93
N SER A 30 -7.57 5.38 3.87
CA SER A 30 -8.04 5.75 2.53
C SER A 30 -8.72 4.61 1.80
N ASN A 31 -8.53 3.36 2.24
CA ASN A 31 -9.04 2.20 1.54
C ASN A 31 -10.54 2.00 1.75
N PRO A 32 -11.23 1.38 0.78
CA PRO A 32 -12.63 1.04 0.91
C PRO A 32 -12.88 0.17 2.16
N LEU A 33 -13.91 0.54 2.93
CA LEU A 33 -14.34 -0.23 4.10
C LEU A 33 -15.09 -1.52 3.71
N ASP A 34 -15.70 -1.54 2.53
CA ASP A 34 -16.45 -2.68 1.99
C ASP A 34 -15.54 -3.56 1.10
N PHE A 35 -14.47 -4.09 1.69
CA PHE A 35 -13.50 -4.95 1.00
C PHE A 35 -14.05 -6.36 0.71
N ALA A 36 -15.14 -6.79 1.37
CA ALA A 36 -15.80 -8.07 1.11
C ALA A 36 -16.50 -8.14 -0.25
N ARG A 37 -16.65 -7.00 -0.95
CA ARG A 37 -17.17 -6.92 -2.33
C ARG A 37 -16.08 -6.77 -3.39
N GLN A 38 -14.82 -6.67 -2.98
CA GLN A 38 -13.68 -6.46 -3.86
C GLN A 38 -13.02 -7.80 -4.18
N ASP A 39 -13.69 -8.63 -5.00
CA ASP A 39 -13.23 -10.01 -5.30
C ASP A 39 -12.25 -10.09 -6.48
N LYS A 40 -12.00 -8.97 -7.16
CA LYS A 40 -11.16 -8.93 -8.38
C LYS A 40 -9.77 -8.38 -8.06
N GLU A 41 -8.96 -9.21 -7.38
CA GLU A 41 -7.52 -8.94 -7.22
C GLU A 41 -6.74 -9.48 -8.42
N LEU A 42 -5.64 -8.82 -8.79
CA LEU A 42 -4.73 -9.35 -9.80
C LEU A 42 -4.01 -10.59 -9.27
N THR A 43 -3.86 -11.59 -10.14
CA THR A 43 -3.03 -12.77 -9.88
C THR A 43 -1.55 -12.36 -9.77
N THR A 44 -0.72 -13.27 -9.29
CA THR A 44 0.72 -13.05 -9.15
C THR A 44 1.36 -12.71 -10.50
N GLU A 45 1.01 -13.46 -11.55
CA GLU A 45 1.53 -13.29 -12.90
C GLU A 45 1.12 -11.94 -13.49
N GLN A 46 -0.12 -11.53 -13.25
CA GLN A 46 -0.63 -10.23 -13.67
C GLN A 46 0.14 -9.09 -12.99
N TRP A 47 0.42 -9.20 -11.69
CA TRP A 47 1.25 -8.22 -10.99
C TRP A 47 2.68 -8.15 -11.53
N ILE A 48 3.30 -9.30 -11.79
CA ILE A 48 4.65 -9.37 -12.36
C ILE A 48 4.68 -8.68 -13.73
N GLU A 49 3.65 -8.89 -14.55
CA GLU A 49 3.51 -8.20 -15.84
C GLU A 49 3.35 -6.68 -15.67
N VAL A 50 2.56 -6.22 -14.69
CA VAL A 50 2.45 -4.80 -14.33
C VAL A 50 3.81 -4.23 -13.92
N PHE A 51 4.61 -4.96 -13.14
CA PHE A 51 5.95 -4.52 -12.75
C PHE A 51 6.88 -4.39 -13.95
N ARG A 52 6.82 -5.34 -14.89
CA ARG A 52 7.59 -5.29 -16.14
C ARG A 52 7.21 -4.06 -16.97
N GLN A 53 5.91 -3.79 -17.12
CA GLN A 53 5.42 -2.61 -17.85
C GLN A 53 5.88 -1.32 -17.19
N ALA A 54 5.73 -1.20 -15.87
CA ALA A 54 6.20 -0.03 -15.12
C ALA A 54 7.71 0.17 -15.26
N ARG A 55 8.50 -0.91 -15.30
CA ARG A 55 9.94 -0.82 -15.50
C ARG A 55 10.29 -0.29 -16.88
N VAL A 56 9.60 -0.77 -17.92
CA VAL A 56 9.74 -0.27 -19.30
C VAL A 56 9.35 1.22 -19.40
N MET A 57 8.35 1.66 -18.64
CA MET A 57 7.95 3.07 -18.58
C MET A 57 8.97 3.96 -17.84
N GLY A 58 9.94 3.40 -17.14
CA GLY A 58 11.01 4.13 -16.45
C GLY A 58 10.89 4.20 -14.93
N SER A 59 9.90 3.53 -14.33
CA SER A 59 9.79 3.45 -12.86
C SER A 59 11.02 2.80 -12.25
N VAL A 60 11.54 3.41 -11.19
CA VAL A 60 12.73 2.93 -10.46
C VAL A 60 12.39 2.50 -9.04
N GLN A 61 11.35 3.09 -8.45
CA GLN A 61 10.87 2.73 -7.12
C GLN A 61 9.57 1.93 -7.22
N LEU A 62 9.36 0.99 -6.29
CA LEU A 62 8.13 0.22 -6.17
C LEU A 62 7.73 0.08 -4.69
N GLY A 63 6.52 0.55 -4.36
CA GLY A 63 5.93 0.42 -3.03
C GLY A 63 4.87 -0.69 -2.99
N PHE A 64 5.01 -1.66 -2.10
CA PHE A 64 3.98 -2.66 -1.83
C PHE A 64 3.04 -2.15 -0.73
N SER A 65 1.76 -1.99 -1.05
CA SER A 65 0.75 -1.43 -0.16
C SER A 65 -0.65 -2.03 -0.46
N GLY A 66 -1.71 -1.27 -0.17
CA GLY A 66 -3.10 -1.70 -0.19
C GLY A 66 -3.65 -1.73 1.23
N GLY A 67 -4.40 -2.77 1.57
CA GLY A 67 -4.86 -3.05 2.93
C GLY A 67 -3.69 -3.47 3.81
N GLU A 68 -3.48 -4.77 3.95
CA GLU A 68 -2.28 -5.30 4.59
C GLU A 68 -1.57 -6.30 3.66
N PRO A 69 -0.46 -5.90 3.02
CA PRO A 69 0.30 -6.76 2.13
C PRO A 69 0.69 -8.09 2.75
N LEU A 70 0.98 -8.14 4.06
CA LEU A 70 1.39 -9.36 4.77
C LEU A 70 0.30 -10.44 4.84
N THR A 71 -0.93 -10.13 4.44
CA THR A 71 -2.02 -11.10 4.29
C THR A 71 -1.94 -11.91 3.00
N ARG A 72 -1.25 -11.42 1.96
CA ARG A 72 -0.98 -12.17 0.72
C ARG A 72 0.10 -13.23 0.97
N LYS A 73 -0.18 -14.47 0.57
CA LYS A 73 0.76 -15.60 0.76
C LYS A 73 1.92 -15.58 -0.23
N ASP A 74 1.69 -15.03 -1.41
CA ASP A 74 2.60 -14.91 -2.55
C ASP A 74 3.38 -13.58 -2.56
N LEU A 75 3.22 -12.73 -1.53
CA LEU A 75 4.01 -11.51 -1.36
C LEU A 75 5.54 -11.73 -1.55
N PRO A 76 6.17 -12.83 -1.07
CA PRO A 76 7.61 -13.06 -1.25
C PRO A 76 8.00 -13.20 -2.72
N GLU A 77 7.13 -13.80 -3.52
CA GLU A 77 7.34 -13.99 -4.96
C GLU A 77 7.28 -12.65 -5.68
N LEU A 78 6.29 -11.81 -5.35
CA LEU A 78 6.16 -10.46 -5.89
C LEU A 78 7.36 -9.58 -5.54
N ILE A 79 7.84 -9.66 -4.30
CA ILE A 79 9.05 -8.98 -3.83
C ILE A 79 10.25 -9.42 -4.66
N ARG A 80 10.45 -10.72 -4.83
CA ARG A 80 11.55 -11.27 -5.61
C ARG A 80 11.50 -10.81 -7.06
N ALA A 81 10.34 -10.91 -7.70
CA ALA A 81 10.16 -10.47 -9.08
C ALA A 81 10.46 -8.97 -9.26
N ALA A 82 9.98 -8.10 -8.37
CA ALA A 82 10.30 -6.68 -8.42
C ALA A 82 11.80 -6.40 -8.27
N ARG A 83 12.49 -7.15 -7.40
CA ARG A 83 13.94 -7.03 -7.22
C ARG A 83 14.73 -7.52 -8.43
N ASP A 84 14.30 -8.62 -9.03
CA ASP A 84 14.94 -9.17 -10.24
C ASP A 84 14.77 -8.22 -11.44
N LEU A 85 13.69 -7.42 -11.47
CA LEU A 85 13.47 -6.33 -12.42
C LEU A 85 14.27 -5.04 -12.10
N GLY A 86 14.97 -5.00 -10.96
CA GLY A 86 15.84 -3.89 -10.56
C GLY A 86 15.14 -2.73 -9.86
N PHE A 87 13.95 -2.94 -9.27
CA PHE A 87 13.28 -1.91 -8.48
C PHE A 87 13.95 -1.69 -7.11
N TYR A 88 14.01 -0.43 -6.68
CA TYR A 88 14.13 -0.08 -5.26
C TYR A 88 12.77 -0.31 -4.60
N THR A 89 12.70 -1.23 -3.66
CA THR A 89 11.43 -1.75 -3.14
C THR A 89 11.18 -1.29 -1.70
N ASN A 90 9.96 -0.85 -1.43
CA ASN A 90 9.53 -0.43 -0.10
C ASN A 90 8.26 -1.18 0.30
N LEU A 91 8.26 -1.84 1.45
CA LEU A 91 7.09 -2.53 1.97
C LEU A 91 6.37 -1.62 2.98
N ILE A 92 5.15 -1.22 2.65
CA ILE A 92 4.30 -0.33 3.45
C ILE A 92 3.29 -1.20 4.21
N THR A 93 3.53 -1.43 5.50
CA THR A 93 2.78 -2.41 6.30
C THR A 93 2.53 -1.92 7.72
N SER A 94 1.46 -2.42 8.37
CA SER A 94 1.28 -2.26 9.81
C SER A 94 2.30 -3.09 10.62
N GLY A 95 2.88 -4.11 9.99
CA GLY A 95 3.72 -5.13 10.62
C GLY A 95 2.95 -6.21 11.36
N ILE A 96 1.61 -6.20 11.32
CA ILE A 96 0.79 -7.26 11.91
C ILE A 96 0.96 -8.55 11.10
N GLY A 97 1.32 -9.62 11.79
CA GLY A 97 1.59 -10.92 11.16
C GLY A 97 2.97 -11.03 10.50
N LEU A 98 3.88 -10.08 10.78
CA LEU A 98 5.30 -10.23 10.47
C LEU A 98 5.94 -11.15 11.53
N THR A 99 6.55 -12.24 11.08
CA THR A 99 7.22 -13.26 11.90
C THR A 99 8.62 -13.51 11.35
N GLU A 100 9.49 -14.16 12.12
CA GLU A 100 10.82 -14.57 11.64
C GLU A 100 10.75 -15.46 10.39
N SER A 101 9.74 -16.34 10.31
CA SER A 101 9.46 -17.15 9.13
C SER A 101 9.03 -16.35 7.89
N LYS A 102 8.61 -15.09 8.07
CA LYS A 102 8.33 -14.13 7.00
C LYS A 102 9.47 -13.13 6.80
N ASN A 103 10.68 -13.46 7.28
CA ASN A 103 11.88 -12.68 7.03
C ASN A 103 12.47 -13.00 5.65
N TRP A 104 11.74 -12.65 4.59
CA TRP A 104 12.12 -12.93 3.20
C TRP A 104 13.34 -12.11 2.70
N THR A 105 14.07 -11.47 3.61
CA THR A 105 15.30 -10.77 3.29
C THR A 105 16.41 -11.77 2.99
N PRO A 106 17.03 -11.72 1.79
CA PRO A 106 18.41 -12.13 1.66
C PRO A 106 19.26 -11.02 2.31
N SER A 107 20.16 -11.40 3.20
CA SER A 107 21.02 -10.51 4.02
C SER A 107 22.01 -9.62 3.24
N ALA A 108 21.89 -9.45 1.91
CA ALA A 108 23.04 -8.98 1.12
C ALA A 108 22.77 -8.16 -0.17
N ARG A 109 21.60 -7.52 -0.39
CA ARG A 109 21.48 -6.54 -1.50
C ARG A 109 20.88 -5.21 -1.04
N PRO A 110 21.57 -4.06 -1.28
CA PRO A 110 21.04 -2.73 -1.02
C PRO A 110 19.74 -2.50 -1.80
N GLY A 111 18.81 -1.72 -1.25
CA GLY A 111 17.63 -1.26 -1.98
C GLY A 111 16.27 -1.80 -1.55
N TRP A 112 16.18 -2.40 -0.36
CA TRP A 112 14.93 -2.85 0.27
C TRP A 112 14.73 -2.16 1.61
N THR A 113 13.56 -1.59 1.85
CA THR A 113 13.20 -0.97 3.13
C THR A 113 11.81 -1.44 3.58
N ILE A 114 11.65 -1.72 4.87
CA ILE A 114 10.34 -1.99 5.47
C ILE A 114 9.91 -0.70 6.18
N SER A 115 8.89 -0.06 5.65
CA SER A 115 8.26 1.12 6.24
C SER A 115 7.08 0.66 7.09
N ARG A 116 7.28 0.56 8.40
CA ARG A 116 6.21 0.23 9.34
C ARG A 116 5.38 1.48 9.64
N LEU A 117 4.10 1.49 9.26
CA LEU A 117 3.24 2.67 9.44
C LEU A 117 2.84 2.92 10.90
N ALA A 118 3.01 1.95 11.80
CA ALA A 118 2.60 2.06 13.20
C ALA A 118 3.70 1.57 14.16
N SER A 119 4.48 2.51 14.71
CA SER A 119 5.37 2.30 15.86
C SER A 119 4.74 2.68 17.20
N ARG A 120 3.49 3.18 17.20
CA ARG A 120 2.69 3.34 18.42
C ARG A 120 1.79 2.10 18.54
N PRO A 121 1.70 1.46 19.73
CA PRO A 121 0.83 0.30 19.92
C PRO A 121 -0.54 0.71 19.41
N ALA A 122 -1.10 -0.10 18.51
CA ALA A 122 -2.40 0.09 17.87
C ALA A 122 -3.24 1.00 18.76
N MET A 123 -3.32 2.29 18.38
CA MET A 123 -4.28 3.20 18.98
C MET A 123 -5.58 2.44 18.81
N LYS A 124 -6.05 1.85 19.92
CA LYS A 124 -6.87 0.64 19.85
C LYS A 124 -7.92 0.92 18.81
N CYS A 125 -7.97 0.08 17.77
CA CYS A 125 -9.09 0.05 16.86
C CYS A 125 -10.33 -0.49 17.62
N SER A 126 -10.48 -0.13 18.89
CA SER A 126 -11.76 -0.04 19.57
C SER A 126 -12.46 1.12 18.92
N THR A 127 -13.19 0.83 17.84
CA THR A 127 -14.43 1.54 17.61
C THR A 127 -15.15 1.66 18.97
N PRO A 128 -15.53 2.85 19.45
CA PRO A 128 -16.80 2.90 20.12
C PRO A 128 -17.77 2.39 19.06
N ARG A 129 -18.45 1.28 19.31
CA ARG A 129 -19.66 0.93 18.58
C ARG A 129 -20.52 2.19 18.60
N TRP A 130 -20.49 2.98 17.53
CA TRP A 130 -21.26 4.21 17.45
C TRP A 130 -22.70 3.73 17.47
N PRO A 131 -23.48 4.01 18.53
CA PRO A 131 -24.87 3.62 18.50
C PRO A 131 -25.49 4.40 17.34
N ALA A 132 -26.09 3.67 16.40
CA ALA A 132 -26.94 4.23 15.37
C ALA A 132 -28.13 4.89 16.08
N THR A 133 -27.94 6.12 16.56
CA THR A 133 -28.94 7.07 17.09
C THR A 133 -28.23 8.17 17.85
N LYS A 134 -27.89 9.26 17.14
CA LYS A 134 -28.06 10.66 17.54
C LYS A 134 -27.25 11.54 16.57
N LYS A 135 -27.96 12.37 15.79
CA LYS A 135 -27.36 13.47 15.03
C LYS A 135 -26.51 14.31 16.00
N PRO A 136 -25.22 14.58 15.73
CA PRO A 136 -24.47 15.51 16.55
C PRO A 136 -25.02 16.91 16.31
N SER A 137 -25.42 17.58 17.39
CA SER A 137 -25.73 19.01 17.37
C SER A 137 -24.51 19.78 16.90
N SER A 138 -24.74 20.73 15.99
CA SER A 138 -23.76 21.66 15.42
C SER A 138 -22.84 22.28 16.48
N ARG A 139 -21.59 21.80 16.56
CA ARG A 139 -20.47 22.58 17.09
C ARG A 139 -19.43 22.69 16.00
N SER A 140 -19.29 23.92 15.50
CA SER A 140 -18.29 24.38 14.56
C SER A 140 -16.88 24.12 15.10
N TRP A 141 -16.07 23.38 14.34
CA TRP A 141 -14.64 23.29 14.56
C TRP A 141 -13.94 24.46 13.86
N PRO A 142 -13.03 25.20 14.53
CA PRO A 142 -12.31 26.30 13.90
C PRO A 142 -11.14 25.73 13.10
N TRP A 143 -11.28 25.67 11.79
CA TRP A 143 -10.13 25.53 10.89
C TRP A 143 -9.47 26.90 10.71
N PRO A 144 -8.14 27.03 10.85
CA PRO A 144 -7.47 28.25 10.43
C PRO A 144 -7.56 28.31 8.90
N LYS A 145 -8.22 29.36 8.40
CA LYS A 145 -8.23 29.68 6.97
C LYS A 145 -6.88 30.30 6.58
N PRO A 146 -6.43 30.13 5.32
CA PRO A 146 -5.21 30.77 4.82
C PRO A 146 -5.30 32.30 4.85
#